data_AF-A0A3E0DXQ8-F1
#
_entry.id   AF-A0A3E0DXQ8-F1
#
_cell.length_a   1.000
_cell.length_b   1.000
_cell.length_c   1.000
_cell.angle_alpha   90.00
_cell.angle_beta   90.00
_cell.angle_gamma   90.00
#
_symmetry.space_group_name_H-M   'P 1'
#
loop_
_entity.id
_entity.type
_entity.pdbx_description
1 polymer ?
#
loop_
_entity_poly.entity_id
_entity_poly.type
_entity_poly.pdbx_seq_one_letter_code
_entity_poly.pdbx_strand_id
1 'polypeptide(L)'
;MKNIFILLGLLLFFCSCGKDGKNSNEAKVLSLKLEDQKIIPVNDKSANFSILSQVHFEESGHPLYIHLNYFSSDPNYLFVNSFDDPSLDQVLEFESEGPNGVGNVTEFYFQSYDSIFLVDRYRYLVSIADSAGKVKRSYRLKSNTSNKLDEDSVLPYSSSKARMFVRGNYLYIPCVPDTDSYIHQYGRDNLLIKLDLETGDYTTLLGYPAWYQNGNYWGGPDHVLPSITPLDDLDKVLVSFPLVDSVYMLDLKTEKMKSHFWMGSSNMDSPVAINYDDSQLEPGKRFQLETDYYFSLNYDPFREEYWRFFYKKYDEESIDKIIKREKGEPNQTSLIIYDKNLELIGEFEVDKNWRASGYDLFFLKEGAYISSTPDSIEDQMIFRQLIVN
;
A
#
# COMPACT_ATOMS: atom_id res chain seq x y z
N MET A 1 -51.82 -53.45 -38.69
CA MET A 1 -50.94 -53.13 -39.84
C MET A 1 -50.14 -51.89 -39.43
N LYS A 2 -48.99 -52.04 -38.76
CA LYS A 2 -47.61 -52.08 -39.32
C LYS A 2 -47.33 -51.00 -40.38
N ASN A 3 -46.41 -50.09 -40.01
CA ASN A 3 -45.39 -49.34 -40.77
C ASN A 3 -45.36 -47.88 -40.26
N ILE A 4 -44.45 -47.48 -39.37
CA ILE A 4 -43.01 -47.15 -39.60
C ILE A 4 -42.82 -46.28 -40.84
N PHE A 5 -42.59 -44.98 -40.63
CA PHE A 5 -41.55 -44.22 -41.33
C PHE A 5 -41.02 -43.12 -40.40
N ILE A 6 -39.73 -43.25 -40.07
CA ILE A 6 -38.87 -42.24 -39.47
C ILE A 6 -38.38 -41.34 -40.61
N LEU A 7 -38.46 -40.02 -40.46
CA LEU A 7 -37.50 -39.13 -41.11
C LEU A 7 -37.19 -37.91 -40.24
N LEU A 8 -35.90 -37.77 -39.99
CA LEU A 8 -35.19 -36.65 -39.38
C LEU A 8 -35.55 -35.30 -40.03
N GLY A 9 -35.65 -34.27 -39.18
CA GLY A 9 -35.68 -32.87 -39.61
C GLY A 9 -35.25 -31.97 -38.45
N LEU A 10 -33.93 -31.87 -38.23
CA LEU A 10 -33.32 -30.82 -37.43
C LEU A 10 -33.72 -29.45 -37.99
N LEU A 11 -34.41 -28.66 -37.19
CA LEU A 11 -34.53 -27.21 -37.35
C LEU A 11 -34.38 -26.58 -35.97
N LEU A 12 -33.12 -26.35 -35.61
CA LEU A 12 -32.74 -25.16 -34.86
C LEU A 12 -33.16 -23.95 -35.71
N PHE A 13 -33.82 -22.94 -35.13
CA PHE A 13 -33.33 -21.56 -35.19
C PHE A 13 -34.22 -20.64 -34.31
N PHE A 14 -33.65 -20.24 -33.16
CA PHE A 14 -33.75 -18.95 -32.48
C PHE A 14 -35.12 -18.27 -32.32
N CYS A 15 -35.77 -18.51 -31.18
CA CYS A 15 -36.48 -17.44 -30.48
C CYS A 15 -35.48 -16.73 -29.56
N SER A 16 -34.91 -15.65 -30.09
CA SER A 16 -34.18 -14.63 -29.36
C SER A 16 -35.12 -13.98 -28.33
N CYS A 17 -34.99 -14.35 -27.05
CA CYS A 17 -35.38 -13.46 -25.97
C CYS A 17 -34.35 -12.33 -25.98
N GLY A 18 -34.78 -11.15 -26.43
CA GLY A 18 -34.05 -9.91 -26.25
C GLY A 18 -33.79 -9.70 -24.76
N LYS A 19 -32.60 -10.07 -24.30
CA LYS A 19 -31.95 -9.34 -23.22
C LYS A 19 -31.51 -8.02 -23.84
N ASP A 20 -32.27 -6.98 -23.55
CA ASP A 20 -31.77 -5.61 -23.66
C ASP A 20 -30.63 -5.44 -22.66
N GLY A 21 -29.48 -5.97 -23.03
CA GLY A 21 -28.19 -5.67 -22.44
C GLY A 21 -27.75 -4.32 -22.94
N LYS A 22 -28.33 -3.27 -22.37
CA LYS A 22 -27.67 -1.97 -22.26
C LYS A 22 -27.56 -1.67 -20.77
N ASN A 23 -26.58 -2.29 -20.12
CA ASN A 23 -25.96 -1.64 -18.98
C ASN A 23 -25.26 -0.42 -19.58
N SER A 24 -25.89 0.74 -19.47
CA SER A 24 -25.13 1.98 -19.45
C SER A 24 -24.12 1.85 -18.33
N ASN A 25 -22.84 1.71 -18.67
CA ASN A 25 -21.72 1.87 -17.74
C ASN A 25 -21.66 3.34 -17.32
N GLU A 26 -22.65 3.81 -16.58
CA GLU A 26 -22.43 4.98 -15.76
C GLU A 26 -21.46 4.54 -14.66
N ALA A 27 -20.29 5.14 -14.65
CA ALA A 27 -19.31 4.89 -13.60
C ALA A 27 -19.97 5.16 -12.25
N LYS A 28 -19.92 4.19 -11.34
CA LYS A 28 -20.32 4.45 -9.96
C LYS A 28 -19.32 5.45 -9.38
N VAL A 29 -19.82 6.47 -8.71
CA VAL A 29 -18.97 7.50 -8.09
C VAL A 29 -19.07 7.33 -6.58
N LEU A 30 -17.94 7.34 -5.87
CA LEU A 30 -17.96 7.37 -4.41
C LEU A 30 -18.62 8.68 -3.94
N SER A 31 -19.22 8.65 -2.75
CA SER A 31 -19.62 9.89 -2.08
C SER A 31 -19.01 9.95 -0.68
N LEU A 32 -18.78 11.16 -0.18
CA LEU A 32 -18.29 11.37 1.18
C LEU A 32 -19.45 11.72 2.09
N LYS A 33 -19.48 11.10 3.27
CA LYS A 33 -20.35 11.54 4.36
C LYS A 33 -19.77 12.83 4.93
N LEU A 34 -20.37 13.98 4.61
CA LEU A 34 -19.77 15.28 4.95
C LEU A 34 -19.81 15.60 6.45
N GLU A 35 -20.75 15.01 7.19
CA GLU A 35 -20.98 15.27 8.62
C GLU A 35 -20.07 14.42 9.53
N ASP A 36 -19.59 13.27 9.05
CA ASP A 36 -18.75 12.35 9.82
C ASP A 36 -17.27 12.51 9.42
N GLN A 37 -16.61 13.47 10.07
CA GLN A 37 -15.20 13.76 9.89
C GLN A 37 -14.37 13.28 11.07
N LYS A 38 -13.17 12.79 10.78
CA LYS A 38 -12.10 12.58 11.75
C LYS A 38 -11.04 13.64 11.52
N ILE A 39 -10.71 14.42 12.55
CA ILE A 39 -9.79 15.54 12.45
C ILE A 39 -8.62 15.29 13.39
N ILE A 40 -7.41 15.30 12.83
CA ILE A 40 -6.17 15.21 13.58
C ILE A 40 -5.48 16.57 13.54
N PRO A 41 -5.24 17.23 14.68
CA PRO A 41 -4.54 18.52 14.69
C PRO A 41 -3.07 18.33 14.29
N VAL A 42 -2.56 19.30 13.53
CA VAL A 42 -1.16 19.37 13.13
C VAL A 42 -0.53 20.56 13.86
N ASN A 43 0.62 20.33 14.49
CA ASN A 43 1.38 21.37 15.18
C ASN A 43 2.68 21.67 14.40
N ASP A 44 3.51 22.55 14.96
CA ASP A 44 4.81 22.95 14.40
C ASP A 44 5.85 21.82 14.31
N LYS A 45 5.57 20.64 14.87
CA LYS A 45 6.41 19.44 14.80
C LYS A 45 5.93 18.41 13.76
N SER A 46 4.75 18.59 13.16
CA SER A 46 4.16 17.64 12.19
C SER A 46 3.82 18.35 10.88
N ALA A 47 3.73 17.58 9.81
CA ALA A 47 3.09 18.01 8.57
C ALA A 47 1.63 17.56 8.52
N ASN A 48 0.80 18.22 7.72
CA ASN A 48 -0.57 17.80 7.40
C ASN A 48 -0.63 16.66 6.36
N PHE A 49 0.49 15.98 6.17
CA PHE A 49 0.68 14.89 5.23
C PHE A 49 1.62 13.86 5.84
N SER A 50 1.23 12.59 5.79
CA SER A 50 2.12 11.49 6.16
C SER A 50 1.82 10.27 5.30
N ILE A 51 2.85 9.73 4.66
CA ILE A 51 2.78 8.42 3.98
C ILE A 51 3.04 7.25 4.94
N LEU A 52 3.29 7.56 6.22
CA LEU A 52 3.64 6.65 7.29
C LEU A 52 2.62 6.82 8.41
N SER A 53 1.49 6.15 8.25
CA SER A 53 0.42 6.14 9.24
C SER A 53 -0.08 4.73 9.54
N GLN A 54 -0.54 4.55 10.77
CA GLN A 54 -1.09 3.33 11.31
C GLN A 54 -2.31 3.65 12.15
N VAL A 55 -3.41 2.94 11.94
CA VAL A 55 -4.50 2.89 12.92
C VAL A 55 -4.20 1.76 13.90
N HIS A 56 -4.18 2.07 15.19
CA HIS A 56 -3.98 1.12 16.28
C HIS A 56 -5.24 1.08 17.14
N PHE A 57 -5.70 -0.12 17.50
CA PHE A 57 -6.81 -0.29 18.44
C PHE A 57 -6.24 -0.68 19.80
N GLU A 58 -6.51 0.13 20.81
CA GLU A 58 -6.20 -0.21 22.20
C GLU A 58 -7.00 -1.44 22.66
N GLU A 59 -6.63 -2.03 23.80
CA GLU A 59 -7.38 -3.16 24.40
C GLU A 59 -8.85 -2.81 24.69
N SER A 60 -9.14 -1.54 24.97
CA SER A 60 -10.50 -1.00 25.14
C SER A 60 -11.31 -0.98 23.84
N GLY A 61 -10.66 -1.18 22.69
CA GLY A 61 -11.22 -1.03 21.36
C GLY A 61 -11.24 0.42 20.85
N HIS A 62 -10.61 1.35 21.58
CA HIS A 62 -10.47 2.75 21.18
C HIS A 62 -9.44 2.89 20.04
N PRO A 63 -9.79 3.52 18.91
CA PRO A 63 -8.88 3.69 17.79
C PRO A 63 -7.98 4.93 17.97
N LEU A 64 -6.69 4.73 17.72
CA LEU A 64 -5.67 5.76 17.65
C LEU A 64 -5.14 5.88 16.22
N TYR A 65 -4.93 7.10 15.76
CA TYR A 65 -4.19 7.41 14.55
C TYR A 65 -2.75 7.73 14.92
N ILE A 66 -1.81 6.96 14.38
CA ILE A 66 -0.39 7.10 14.67
C ILE A 66 0.32 7.46 13.39
N HIS A 67 1.11 8.53 13.40
CA HIS A 67 1.87 8.95 12.23
C HIS A 67 3.26 9.45 12.60
N LEU A 68 4.18 9.25 11.68
CA LEU A 68 5.54 9.78 11.77
C LEU A 68 5.63 11.11 11.03
N ASN A 69 6.43 12.05 11.56
CA ASN A 69 6.85 13.19 10.76
C ASN A 69 7.71 12.69 9.59
N TYR A 70 7.31 13.00 8.36
CA TYR A 70 8.08 12.60 7.18
C TYR A 70 9.43 13.33 7.08
N PHE A 71 9.53 14.52 7.65
CA PHE A 71 10.77 15.29 7.65
C PHE A 71 11.68 14.84 8.80
N SER A 72 12.94 14.58 8.46
CA SER A 72 13.97 14.24 9.46
C SER A 72 14.07 15.34 10.52
N SER A 73 14.02 14.93 11.79
CA SER A 73 14.13 15.79 12.95
C SER A 73 14.99 15.13 14.01
N ASP A 74 15.58 15.93 14.91
CA ASP A 74 16.25 15.44 16.10
C ASP A 74 15.74 16.21 17.33
N PRO A 75 15.02 15.55 18.26
CA PRO A 75 14.66 14.14 18.26
C PRO A 75 13.67 13.77 17.14
N ASN A 76 13.53 12.46 16.88
CA ASN A 76 12.50 11.92 16.00
C ASN A 76 11.14 11.97 16.71
N TYR A 77 10.07 12.34 15.99
CA TYR A 77 8.73 12.49 16.55
C TYR A 77 7.74 11.48 15.98
N LEU A 78 7.07 10.74 16.86
CA LEU A 78 5.90 9.93 16.54
C LEU A 78 4.67 10.52 17.23
N PHE A 79 3.63 10.80 16.46
CA PHE A 79 2.39 11.38 16.94
C PHE A 79 1.39 10.26 17.17
N VAL A 80 0.76 10.26 18.33
CA VAL A 80 -0.32 9.34 18.70
C VAL A 80 -1.54 10.19 18.98
N ASN A 81 -2.54 10.11 18.11
CA ASN A 81 -3.73 10.95 18.19
C ASN A 81 -4.98 10.09 18.37
N SER A 82 -5.88 10.58 19.20
CA SER A 82 -7.22 10.01 19.35
C SER A 82 -8.16 10.61 18.32
N PHE A 83 -8.99 9.76 17.73
CA PHE A 83 -10.03 10.24 16.82
C PHE A 83 -11.19 10.94 17.52
N ASP A 84 -11.37 10.72 18.83
CA ASP A 84 -12.56 11.13 19.58
C ASP A 84 -12.25 12.05 20.77
N ASP A 85 -11.03 12.00 21.32
CA ASP A 85 -10.62 12.75 22.51
C ASP A 85 -9.20 13.31 22.36
N PRO A 86 -9.06 14.57 21.90
CA PRO A 86 -7.75 15.22 21.73
C PRO A 86 -6.93 15.34 23.02
N SER A 87 -7.52 15.14 24.21
CA SER A 87 -6.76 15.15 25.46
C SER A 87 -5.87 13.91 25.63
N LEU A 88 -6.10 12.88 24.82
CA LEU A 88 -5.28 11.67 24.75
C LEU A 88 -4.12 11.79 23.75
N ASP A 89 -4.04 12.89 23.01
CA ASP A 89 -2.99 13.10 22.02
C ASP A 89 -1.62 13.21 22.66
N GLN A 90 -0.63 12.52 22.09
CA GLN A 90 0.74 12.47 22.58
C GLN A 90 1.74 12.67 21.44
N VAL A 91 2.88 13.26 21.79
CA VAL A 91 4.07 13.30 20.95
C VAL A 91 5.14 12.48 21.67
N LEU A 92 5.54 11.37 21.04
CA LEU A 92 6.62 10.51 21.53
C LEU A 92 7.93 10.98 20.89
N GLU A 93 8.96 11.15 21.71
CA GLU A 93 10.25 11.69 21.29
C GLU A 93 11.33 10.60 21.38
N PHE A 94 12.13 10.46 20.32
CA PHE A 94 13.21 9.47 20.25
C PHE A 94 14.50 10.12 19.76
N GLU A 95 15.50 10.18 20.64
CA GLU A 95 16.81 10.76 20.36
C GLU A 95 17.51 10.01 19.22
N SER A 96 18.19 10.74 18.33
CA SER A 96 18.96 10.11 17.25
C SER A 96 20.25 9.45 17.74
N GLU A 97 20.80 9.94 18.85
CA GLU A 97 22.09 9.55 19.41
C GLU A 97 22.03 9.20 20.91
N GLY A 98 23.14 8.72 21.46
CA GLY A 98 23.27 8.38 22.87
C GLY A 98 22.84 6.94 23.21
N PRO A 99 22.75 6.60 24.52
CA PRO A 99 22.45 5.23 24.97
C PRO A 99 21.09 4.68 24.52
N ASN A 100 20.14 5.58 24.19
CA ASN A 100 18.83 5.26 23.64
C ASN A 100 18.67 5.76 22.19
N GLY A 101 19.78 6.02 21.50
CA GLY A 101 19.76 6.58 20.14
C GLY A 101 19.17 5.60 19.13
N VAL A 102 18.17 6.03 18.36
CA VAL A 102 17.50 5.21 17.34
C VAL A 102 17.94 5.52 15.91
N GLY A 103 18.82 6.51 15.73
CA GLY A 103 19.21 7.01 14.41
C GLY A 103 18.16 7.95 13.80
N ASN A 104 18.18 8.09 12.49
CA ASN A 104 17.21 8.90 11.75
C ASN A 104 16.04 8.01 11.35
N VAL A 105 14.92 8.13 12.06
CA VAL A 105 13.77 7.25 11.89
C VAL A 105 13.08 7.56 10.57
N THR A 106 13.05 6.57 9.69
CA THR A 106 12.41 6.61 8.38
C THR A 106 11.12 5.79 8.31
N GLU A 107 10.94 4.82 9.21
CA GLU A 107 9.73 4.01 9.32
C GLU A 107 9.46 3.64 10.78
N PHE A 108 8.21 3.31 11.08
CA PHE A 108 7.82 2.80 12.40
C PHE A 108 6.75 1.72 12.32
N TYR A 109 6.65 0.92 13.39
CA TYR A 109 5.51 0.09 13.69
C TYR A 109 5.18 0.22 15.16
N PHE A 110 3.97 0.70 15.45
CA PHE A 110 3.47 0.80 16.81
C PHE A 110 2.76 -0.50 17.16
N GLN A 111 3.39 -1.31 18.02
CA GLN A 111 2.74 -2.49 18.58
C GLN A 111 2.04 -2.16 19.89
N SER A 112 2.69 -1.36 20.75
CA SER A 112 2.15 -0.85 22.01
C SER A 112 3.07 0.27 22.53
N TYR A 113 2.65 0.97 23.58
CA TYR A 113 3.51 1.92 24.29
C TYR A 113 4.80 1.30 24.85
N ASP A 114 4.86 -0.02 25.03
CA ASP A 114 6.05 -0.73 25.50
C ASP A 114 6.92 -1.30 24.37
N SER A 115 6.46 -1.25 23.12
CA SER A 115 7.15 -1.85 21.98
C SER A 115 6.80 -1.10 20.71
N ILE A 116 7.64 -0.11 20.42
CA ILE A 116 7.59 0.71 19.22
C ILE A 116 8.84 0.37 18.41
N PHE A 117 8.63 -0.15 17.21
CA PHE A 117 9.72 -0.45 16.28
C PHE A 117 10.01 0.79 15.47
N LEU A 118 11.28 1.19 15.45
CA LEU A 118 11.78 2.39 14.80
C LEU A 118 12.90 1.96 13.87
N VAL A 119 12.83 2.38 12.61
CA VAL A 119 13.78 1.95 11.58
C VAL A 119 14.58 3.14 11.09
N ASP A 120 15.90 3.01 11.11
CA ASP A 120 16.81 3.87 10.34
C ASP A 120 17.24 3.07 9.11
N ARG A 121 16.56 3.34 7.99
CA ARG A 121 16.73 2.64 6.72
C ARG A 121 18.19 2.60 6.28
N TYR A 122 18.88 3.73 6.33
CA TYR A 122 20.23 3.87 5.77
C TYR A 122 21.33 3.40 6.73
N ARG A 123 21.01 3.23 8.01
CA ARG A 123 21.88 2.50 8.96
C ARG A 123 21.55 1.01 9.05
N TYR A 124 20.53 0.53 8.34
CA TYR A 124 20.01 -0.85 8.44
C TYR A 124 19.72 -1.23 9.89
N LEU A 125 19.11 -0.31 10.65
CA LEU A 125 18.91 -0.46 12.08
C LEU A 125 17.41 -0.55 12.37
N VAL A 126 17.03 -1.53 13.18
CA VAL A 126 15.71 -1.61 13.81
C VAL A 126 15.90 -1.49 15.31
N SER A 127 15.29 -0.50 15.93
CA SER A 127 15.29 -0.31 17.38
C SER A 127 13.90 -0.56 17.94
N ILE A 128 13.82 -1.26 19.07
CA ILE A 128 12.60 -1.42 19.86
C ILE A 128 12.70 -0.51 21.06
N ALA A 129 11.82 0.49 21.14
CA ALA A 129 11.75 1.42 22.27
C ALA A 129 10.38 1.36 22.95
N ASP A 130 10.30 1.86 24.18
CA ASP A 130 9.03 2.22 24.81
C ASP A 130 8.68 3.70 24.54
N SER A 131 7.50 4.12 25.00
CA SER A 131 6.97 5.47 24.82
C SER A 131 7.72 6.54 25.62
N ALA A 132 8.61 6.15 26.53
CA ALA A 132 9.53 7.07 27.19
C ALA A 132 10.84 7.26 26.40
N GLY A 133 10.94 6.67 25.21
CA GLY A 133 12.12 6.75 24.36
C GLY A 133 13.26 5.82 24.80
N LYS A 134 13.02 4.87 25.72
CA LYS A 134 14.06 3.96 26.18
C LYS A 134 14.18 2.77 25.22
N VAL A 135 15.36 2.61 24.63
CA VAL A 135 15.64 1.49 23.73
C VAL A 135 15.85 0.21 24.56
N LYS A 136 15.03 -0.80 24.28
CA LYS A 136 15.09 -2.13 24.91
C LYS A 136 16.04 -3.04 24.14
N ARG A 137 16.09 -2.91 22.81
CA ARG A 137 16.92 -3.73 21.91
C ARG A 137 17.07 -3.08 20.55
N SER A 138 18.15 -3.39 19.84
CA SER A 138 18.31 -3.04 18.43
C SER A 138 18.89 -4.20 17.62
N TYR A 139 18.54 -4.25 16.34
CA TYR A 139 18.99 -5.24 15.37
C TYR A 139 19.56 -4.57 14.14
N ARG A 140 20.51 -5.25 13.50
CA ARG A 140 21.08 -4.81 12.23
C ARG A 140 20.56 -5.66 11.09
N LEU A 141 19.93 -5.04 10.10
CA LEU A 141 19.42 -5.65 8.87
C LEU A 141 20.49 -5.73 7.79
N LYS A 142 21.72 -6.06 8.21
CA LYS A 142 22.87 -6.21 7.33
C LYS A 142 23.95 -7.05 7.99
N SER A 143 24.48 -8.01 7.24
CA SER A 143 25.49 -8.95 7.71
C SER A 143 26.82 -8.28 8.09
N ASN A 144 27.20 -7.20 7.39
CA ASN A 144 28.43 -6.45 7.64
C ASN A 144 28.17 -5.14 8.39
N THR A 145 29.21 -4.58 9.01
CA THR A 145 29.13 -3.33 9.79
C THR A 145 29.12 -2.05 8.95
N SER A 146 29.22 -2.16 7.63
CA SER A 146 29.25 -1.01 6.71
C SER A 146 27.85 -0.56 6.34
N ASN A 147 27.63 0.76 6.28
CA ASN A 147 26.39 1.34 5.75
C ASN A 147 26.45 1.57 4.22
N LYS A 148 27.49 1.09 3.54
CA LYS A 148 27.57 1.17 2.08
C LYS A 148 26.75 0.07 1.43
N LEU A 149 25.85 0.40 0.51
CA LEU A 149 25.11 -0.58 -0.29
C LEU A 149 26.02 -1.63 -0.93
N ASP A 150 25.51 -2.85 -1.03
CA ASP A 150 26.12 -3.98 -1.71
C ASP A 150 25.05 -4.81 -2.44
N GLU A 151 25.45 -5.79 -3.25
CA GLU A 151 24.50 -6.52 -4.12
C GLU A 151 23.46 -7.33 -3.31
N ASP A 152 23.78 -7.69 -2.07
CA ASP A 152 22.92 -8.50 -1.22
C ASP A 152 22.15 -7.65 -0.20
N SER A 153 22.39 -6.34 -0.15
CA SER A 153 21.69 -5.47 0.78
C SER A 153 20.29 -5.11 0.29
N VAL A 154 19.36 -5.10 1.24
CA VAL A 154 17.99 -4.60 1.07
C VAL A 154 17.76 -3.43 2.02
N LEU A 155 17.03 -2.42 1.57
CA LEU A 155 16.62 -1.30 2.40
C LEU A 155 15.19 -1.55 2.90
N PRO A 156 14.93 -1.41 4.21
CA PRO A 156 13.58 -1.24 4.70
C PRO A 156 12.86 -0.13 3.93
N TYR A 157 11.61 -0.39 3.54
CA TYR A 157 10.78 0.58 2.85
C TYR A 157 9.31 0.28 3.18
N SER A 158 8.83 0.86 4.27
CA SER A 158 7.42 0.78 4.63
C SER A 158 6.69 2.06 4.22
N SER A 159 5.41 1.92 3.94
CA SER A 159 4.45 3.01 3.74
C SER A 159 3.07 2.50 4.10
N SER A 160 2.05 3.34 4.05
CA SER A 160 0.68 2.90 4.30
C SER A 160 0.17 1.85 3.29
N LYS A 161 0.76 1.71 2.09
CA LYS A 161 0.44 0.59 1.16
C LYS A 161 1.16 -0.73 1.48
N ALA A 162 2.24 -0.69 2.25
CA ALA A 162 3.01 -1.86 2.65
C ALA A 162 3.59 -1.62 4.05
N ARG A 163 2.88 -2.12 5.07
CA ARG A 163 3.20 -1.86 6.48
C ARG A 163 4.02 -3.00 7.07
N MET A 164 4.89 -2.67 8.02
CA MET A 164 5.49 -3.67 8.90
C MET A 164 4.42 -4.35 9.74
N PHE A 165 4.67 -5.59 10.13
CA PHE A 165 3.78 -6.32 11.03
C PHE A 165 4.52 -7.39 11.82
N VAL A 166 4.02 -7.69 13.02
CA VAL A 166 4.56 -8.75 13.89
C VAL A 166 3.67 -10.00 13.82
N ARG A 167 4.29 -11.18 13.74
CA ARG A 167 3.63 -12.49 13.89
C ARG A 167 4.50 -13.42 14.72
N GLY A 168 4.01 -13.79 15.89
CA GLY A 168 4.79 -14.60 16.84
C GLY A 168 6.09 -13.87 17.21
N ASN A 169 7.22 -14.54 17.00
CA ASN A 169 8.56 -14.01 17.28
C ASN A 169 9.20 -13.26 16.10
N TYR A 170 8.46 -13.01 15.01
CA TYR A 170 9.01 -12.39 13.82
C TYR A 170 8.43 -11.00 13.58
N LEU A 171 9.30 -10.06 13.21
CA LEU A 171 8.92 -8.80 12.57
C LEU A 171 9.12 -8.93 11.06
N TYR A 172 8.08 -8.60 10.31
CA TYR A 172 8.11 -8.55 8.86
C TYR A 172 8.19 -7.10 8.41
N ILE A 173 9.17 -6.77 7.57
CA ILE A 173 9.48 -5.40 7.15
C ILE A 173 9.51 -5.35 5.63
N PRO A 174 8.55 -4.67 4.98
CA PRO A 174 8.63 -4.40 3.54
C PRO A 174 9.98 -3.77 3.20
N CYS A 175 10.60 -4.24 2.12
CA CYS A 175 11.92 -3.79 1.73
C CYS A 175 12.07 -3.66 0.22
N VAL A 176 13.16 -3.04 -0.20
CA VAL A 176 13.53 -2.89 -1.60
C VAL A 176 14.99 -3.28 -1.80
N PRO A 177 15.38 -3.66 -3.03
CA PRO A 177 16.79 -3.78 -3.37
C PRO A 177 17.50 -2.43 -3.17
N ASP A 178 18.69 -2.47 -2.56
CA ASP A 178 19.53 -1.28 -2.31
C ASP A 178 20.43 -0.93 -3.52
N THR A 179 20.46 -1.84 -4.49
CA THR A 179 21.08 -1.65 -5.80
C THR A 179 19.99 -1.58 -6.88
N ASP A 180 20.40 -1.21 -8.09
CA ASP A 180 19.49 -1.13 -9.23
C ASP A 180 18.74 -2.46 -9.44
N SER A 181 17.41 -2.37 -9.34
CA SER A 181 16.60 -3.56 -9.31
C SER A 181 16.52 -4.29 -10.67
N TYR A 182 16.77 -3.56 -11.76
CA TYR A 182 16.62 -4.02 -13.14
C TYR A 182 17.75 -4.93 -13.65
N ILE A 183 18.88 -4.96 -12.96
CA ILE A 183 20.04 -5.73 -13.41
C ILE A 183 19.92 -7.19 -12.96
N HIS A 184 19.85 -7.43 -11.65
CA HIS A 184 19.86 -8.79 -11.08
C HIS A 184 18.85 -9.01 -9.94
N GLN A 185 18.22 -7.95 -9.43
CA GLN A 185 17.50 -8.03 -8.17
C GLN A 185 16.07 -8.52 -8.31
N TYR A 186 15.41 -8.31 -9.46
CA TYR A 186 14.05 -8.82 -9.66
C TYR A 186 13.93 -10.35 -9.59
N GLY A 187 15.02 -11.08 -9.84
CA GLY A 187 15.07 -12.53 -9.71
C GLY A 187 15.24 -13.05 -8.28
N ARG A 188 15.40 -12.17 -7.28
CA ARG A 188 15.66 -12.53 -5.88
C ARG A 188 14.42 -12.30 -5.02
N ASP A 189 14.36 -12.97 -3.88
CA ASP A 189 13.40 -12.70 -2.81
C ASP A 189 13.92 -11.54 -1.96
N ASN A 190 13.44 -10.32 -2.21
CA ASN A 190 14.01 -9.09 -1.63
C ASN A 190 12.98 -7.96 -1.44
N LEU A 191 11.71 -8.33 -1.28
CA LEU A 191 10.61 -7.39 -1.06
C LEU A 191 10.03 -7.43 0.35
N LEU A 192 10.42 -8.41 1.16
CA LEU A 192 9.99 -8.52 2.55
C LEU A 192 11.10 -9.11 3.42
N ILE A 193 11.58 -8.37 4.41
CA ILE A 193 12.48 -8.90 5.45
C ILE A 193 11.65 -9.66 6.48
N LYS A 194 12.15 -10.81 6.93
CA LYS A 194 11.68 -11.56 8.10
C LYS A 194 12.79 -11.56 9.14
N LEU A 195 12.62 -10.76 10.19
CA LEU A 195 13.55 -10.60 11.32
C LEU A 195 13.08 -11.42 12.51
N ASP A 196 13.94 -12.28 13.05
CA ASP A 196 13.73 -12.98 14.31
C ASP A 196 14.00 -12.05 15.50
N LEU A 197 13.00 -11.82 16.35
CA LEU A 197 13.09 -10.92 17.49
C LEU A 197 13.76 -11.54 18.72
N GLU A 198 14.08 -12.83 18.69
CA GLU A 198 14.85 -13.48 19.75
C GLU A 198 16.34 -13.41 19.42
N THR A 199 16.72 -13.82 18.20
CA THR A 199 18.14 -13.94 17.79
C THR A 199 18.69 -12.70 17.09
N GLY A 200 17.84 -11.92 16.41
CA GLY A 200 18.25 -10.83 15.54
C GLY A 200 18.70 -11.25 14.14
N ASP A 201 18.64 -12.55 13.83
CA ASP A 201 18.88 -13.03 12.47
C ASP A 201 17.71 -12.62 11.56
N TYR A 202 18.02 -12.35 10.29
CA TYR A 202 16.99 -12.04 9.31
C TYR A 202 17.22 -12.79 8.00
N THR A 203 16.11 -12.99 7.29
CA THR A 203 16.07 -13.47 5.91
C THR A 203 15.20 -12.54 5.08
N THR A 204 15.23 -12.70 3.77
CA THR A 204 14.33 -11.99 2.85
C THR A 204 13.41 -12.98 2.17
N LEU A 205 12.19 -12.53 1.91
CA LEU A 205 11.10 -13.24 1.29
C LEU A 205 10.57 -12.40 0.13
N LEU A 206 9.69 -13.01 -0.66
CA LEU A 206 8.88 -12.35 -1.69
C LEU A 206 9.73 -11.81 -2.86
N GLY A 207 9.74 -12.57 -3.96
CA GLY A 207 10.29 -12.14 -5.24
C GLY A 207 9.26 -11.47 -6.14
N TYR A 208 9.76 -10.82 -7.18
CA TYR A 208 8.91 -10.22 -8.20
C TYR A 208 8.27 -11.30 -9.09
N PRO A 209 7.06 -11.10 -9.63
CA PRO A 209 6.49 -12.00 -10.62
C PRO A 209 7.41 -12.14 -11.85
N ALA A 210 7.45 -13.33 -12.45
CA ALA A 210 8.42 -13.69 -13.50
C ALA A 210 8.51 -12.70 -14.68
N TRP A 211 7.39 -12.06 -15.03
CA TRP A 211 7.34 -11.12 -16.15
C TRP A 211 8.08 -9.79 -15.88
N TYR A 212 8.27 -9.38 -14.61
CA TYR A 212 9.17 -8.29 -14.26
C TYR A 212 10.64 -8.66 -14.49
N GLN A 213 10.99 -9.95 -14.40
CA GLN A 213 12.36 -10.45 -14.39
C GLN A 213 13.00 -10.59 -15.78
N ASN A 214 12.45 -9.91 -16.79
CA ASN A 214 12.88 -10.02 -18.19
C ASN A 214 13.97 -9.00 -18.58
N GLY A 215 14.43 -8.16 -17.64
CA GLY A 215 15.44 -7.12 -17.88
C GLY A 215 14.91 -5.85 -18.55
N ASN A 216 13.60 -5.76 -18.81
CA ASN A 216 12.98 -4.53 -19.29
C ASN A 216 12.65 -3.58 -18.14
N TYR A 217 12.46 -2.30 -18.47
CA TYR A 217 12.00 -1.28 -17.55
C TYR A 217 10.49 -1.33 -17.36
N TRP A 218 10.08 -1.46 -16.11
CA TRP A 218 8.68 -1.59 -15.68
C TRP A 218 8.23 -0.40 -14.82
N GLY A 219 9.00 0.70 -14.78
CA GLY A 219 8.64 1.92 -14.06
C GLY A 219 9.45 2.17 -12.78
N GLY A 220 9.08 3.22 -12.06
CA GLY A 220 9.68 3.55 -10.77
C GLY A 220 9.07 2.75 -9.62
N PRO A 221 9.38 3.12 -8.36
CA PRO A 221 8.89 2.44 -7.17
C PRO A 221 7.38 2.19 -7.15
N ASP A 222 6.55 3.11 -7.63
CA ASP A 222 5.09 2.94 -7.66
C ASP A 222 4.57 1.89 -8.65
N HIS A 223 5.42 1.42 -9.58
CA HIS A 223 5.05 0.44 -10.60
C HIS A 223 5.59 -0.97 -10.31
N VAL A 224 6.53 -1.08 -9.36
CA VAL A 224 7.27 -2.32 -9.11
C VAL A 224 7.15 -2.76 -7.65
N LEU A 225 7.00 -1.83 -6.70
CA LEU A 225 6.85 -2.18 -5.29
C LEU A 225 5.41 -2.61 -4.99
N PRO A 226 5.21 -3.83 -4.46
CA PRO A 226 3.88 -4.30 -4.15
C PRO A 226 3.29 -3.61 -2.92
N SER A 227 1.97 -3.59 -2.86
CA SER A 227 1.26 -3.45 -1.60
C SER A 227 1.32 -4.77 -0.84
N ILE A 228 1.59 -4.70 0.47
CA ILE A 228 1.72 -5.86 1.37
C ILE A 228 0.78 -5.65 2.55
N THR A 229 -0.23 -6.52 2.64
CA THR A 229 -1.40 -6.28 3.48
C THR A 229 -1.66 -7.50 4.36
N PRO A 230 -1.37 -7.42 5.68
CA PRO A 230 -1.65 -8.51 6.60
C PRO A 230 -3.15 -8.72 6.76
N LEU A 231 -3.56 -9.98 6.97
CA LEU A 231 -4.93 -10.37 7.25
C LEU A 231 -5.14 -10.77 8.72
N ASP A 232 -6.40 -10.98 9.09
CA ASP A 232 -6.79 -11.58 10.39
C ASP A 232 -6.27 -13.01 10.53
N ASP A 233 -6.20 -13.76 9.43
CA ASP A 233 -5.45 -15.02 9.40
C ASP A 233 -3.96 -14.71 9.52
N LEU A 234 -3.41 -15.00 10.71
CA LEU A 234 -2.06 -14.65 11.11
C LEU A 234 -0.97 -15.29 10.25
N ASP A 235 -1.29 -16.33 9.47
CA ASP A 235 -0.35 -17.01 8.58
C ASP A 235 -0.38 -16.48 7.15
N LYS A 236 -1.25 -15.49 6.86
CA LYS A 236 -1.58 -15.05 5.50
C LYS A 236 -1.35 -13.56 5.30
N VAL A 237 -0.79 -13.22 4.15
CA VAL A 237 -0.53 -11.84 3.74
C VAL A 237 -0.91 -11.68 2.27
N LEU A 238 -1.70 -10.66 1.96
CA LEU A 238 -2.00 -10.30 0.57
C LEU A 238 -0.87 -9.47 -0.02
N VAL A 239 -0.58 -9.74 -1.28
CA VAL A 239 0.45 -9.06 -2.07
C VAL A 239 -0.16 -8.61 -3.39
N SER A 240 -0.15 -7.30 -3.66
CA SER A 240 -0.67 -6.72 -4.90
C SER A 240 0.44 -5.99 -5.62
N PHE A 241 0.87 -6.52 -6.77
CA PHE A 241 1.83 -5.84 -7.64
C PHE A 241 1.13 -4.77 -8.50
N PRO A 242 1.77 -3.60 -8.71
CA PRO A 242 1.13 -2.48 -9.39
C PRO A 242 0.67 -2.76 -10.82
N LEU A 243 1.37 -3.63 -11.54
CA LEU A 243 1.08 -3.89 -12.95
C LEU A 243 0.41 -5.25 -13.19
N VAL A 244 -0.09 -5.90 -12.14
CA VAL A 244 -0.73 -7.23 -12.23
C VAL A 244 -2.17 -7.18 -11.73
N ASP A 245 -3.13 -7.66 -12.53
CA ASP A 245 -4.53 -7.71 -12.11
C ASP A 245 -4.80 -8.65 -10.95
N SER A 246 -4.05 -9.75 -10.87
CA SER A 246 -4.21 -10.73 -9.80
C SER A 246 -3.59 -10.25 -8.49
N VAL A 247 -4.30 -10.50 -7.40
CA VAL A 247 -3.79 -10.42 -6.04
C VAL A 247 -3.19 -11.78 -5.67
N TYR A 248 -2.05 -11.74 -5.00
CA TYR A 248 -1.31 -12.91 -4.55
C TYR A 248 -1.49 -13.09 -3.04
N MET A 249 -1.33 -14.33 -2.59
CA MET A 249 -1.29 -14.70 -1.19
C MET A 249 0.08 -15.27 -0.85
N LEU A 250 0.77 -14.66 0.12
CA LEU A 250 1.94 -15.21 0.78
C LEU A 250 1.48 -15.98 2.03
N ASP A 251 1.90 -17.24 2.12
CA ASP A 251 1.74 -18.07 3.30
C ASP A 251 3.02 -18.02 4.14
N LEU A 252 2.96 -17.49 5.35
CA LEU A 252 4.13 -17.25 6.21
C LEU A 252 4.71 -18.53 6.82
N LYS A 253 3.94 -19.63 6.86
CA LYS A 253 4.41 -20.94 7.37
C LYS A 253 5.24 -21.68 6.33
N THR A 254 4.81 -21.60 5.08
CA THR A 254 5.48 -22.26 3.95
C THR A 254 6.42 -21.34 3.18
N GLU A 255 6.34 -20.03 3.44
CA GLU A 255 7.07 -18.95 2.77
C GLU A 255 6.84 -18.90 1.25
N LYS A 256 5.69 -19.43 0.80
CA LYS A 256 5.33 -19.51 -0.61
C LYS A 256 4.25 -18.51 -0.97
N MET A 257 4.49 -17.80 -2.08
CA MET A 257 3.52 -16.92 -2.71
C MET A 257 2.82 -17.64 -3.87
N LYS A 258 1.51 -17.46 -4.00
CA LYS A 258 0.72 -17.92 -5.15
C LYS A 258 -0.34 -16.91 -5.55
N SER A 259 -0.73 -16.90 -6.81
CA SER A 259 -1.92 -16.15 -7.24
C SER A 259 -3.13 -16.63 -6.44
N HIS A 260 -3.94 -15.69 -5.95
CA HIS A 260 -5.07 -15.97 -5.07
C HIS A 260 -6.40 -15.72 -5.76
N PHE A 261 -6.61 -14.50 -6.26
CA PHE A 261 -7.81 -14.13 -7.01
C PHE A 261 -7.51 -12.96 -7.96
N TRP A 262 -8.38 -12.79 -8.96
CA TRP A 262 -8.30 -11.68 -9.89
C TRP A 262 -9.05 -10.47 -9.30
N MET A 263 -8.41 -9.30 -9.31
CA MET A 263 -8.98 -8.03 -8.84
C MET A 263 -8.56 -6.91 -9.78
N GLY A 264 -8.80 -7.13 -11.08
CA GLY A 264 -8.43 -6.18 -12.12
C GLY A 264 -9.57 -5.22 -12.48
N SER A 265 -9.23 -4.13 -13.15
CA SER A 265 -10.21 -3.25 -13.80
C SER A 265 -10.24 -3.52 -15.31
N SER A 266 -11.45 -3.59 -15.88
CA SER A 266 -11.63 -3.61 -17.34
C SER A 266 -11.29 -2.27 -18.00
N ASN A 267 -11.10 -1.21 -17.20
CA ASN A 267 -10.79 0.13 -17.66
C ASN A 267 -9.28 0.42 -17.65
N MET A 268 -8.42 -0.57 -17.35
CA MET A 268 -6.97 -0.42 -17.39
C MET A 268 -6.36 -0.99 -18.67
N ASP A 269 -5.40 -0.27 -19.24
CA ASP A 269 -4.59 -0.73 -20.35
C ASP A 269 -3.50 -1.70 -19.83
N SER A 270 -3.23 -2.77 -20.58
CA SER A 270 -2.11 -3.65 -20.24
C SER A 270 -0.77 -2.91 -20.44
N PRO A 271 0.14 -2.93 -19.45
CA PRO A 271 1.41 -2.22 -19.56
C PRO A 271 2.35 -2.92 -20.54
N VAL A 272 3.08 -2.11 -21.32
CA VAL A 272 4.09 -2.60 -22.27
C VAL A 272 5.44 -2.04 -21.85
N ALA A 273 6.26 -2.87 -21.21
CA ALA A 273 7.60 -2.46 -20.79
C ALA A 273 8.44 -1.92 -21.95
N ILE A 274 9.35 -1.00 -21.61
CA ILE A 274 10.36 -0.48 -22.54
C ILE A 274 11.71 -1.12 -22.23
N ASN A 275 12.66 -1.05 -23.17
CA ASN A 275 14.02 -1.50 -22.90
C ASN A 275 14.62 -0.65 -21.75
N TYR A 276 15.32 -1.30 -20.82
CA TYR A 276 15.97 -0.63 -19.70
C TYR A 276 16.98 0.43 -20.14
N ASP A 277 17.75 0.15 -21.20
CA ASP A 277 18.73 1.09 -21.73
C ASP A 277 18.06 2.36 -22.30
N ASP A 278 16.83 2.23 -22.81
CA ASP A 278 16.04 3.33 -23.36
C ASP A 278 15.31 4.14 -22.27
N SER A 279 15.19 3.59 -21.05
CA SER A 279 14.43 4.21 -19.95
C SER A 279 15.13 5.40 -19.28
N GLN A 280 16.39 5.67 -19.64
CA GLN A 280 17.21 6.68 -19.00
C GLN A 280 16.62 8.09 -19.18
N LEU A 281 16.59 8.88 -18.11
CA LEU A 281 16.12 10.27 -18.08
C LEU A 281 14.60 10.45 -18.31
N GLU A 282 14.20 11.07 -19.42
CA GLU A 282 12.82 11.48 -19.71
C GLU A 282 11.94 10.32 -20.20
N PRO A 283 12.39 9.42 -21.10
CA PRO A 283 11.62 8.24 -21.51
C PRO A 283 11.08 7.40 -20.34
N GLY A 284 11.90 7.09 -19.33
CA GLY A 284 11.45 6.32 -18.17
C GLY A 284 10.46 7.07 -17.29
N LYS A 285 10.56 8.41 -17.21
CA LYS A 285 9.57 9.24 -16.52
C LYS A 285 8.25 9.26 -17.29
N ARG A 286 8.30 9.43 -18.61
CA ARG A 286 7.11 9.38 -19.47
C ARG A 286 6.43 8.04 -19.40
N PHE A 287 7.17 6.95 -19.50
CA PHE A 287 6.63 5.60 -19.33
C PHE A 287 5.83 5.45 -18.04
N GLN A 288 6.37 5.91 -16.90
CA GLN A 288 5.66 5.86 -15.62
C GLN A 288 4.37 6.68 -15.62
N LEU A 289 4.37 7.86 -16.25
CA LEU A 289 3.19 8.71 -16.29
C LEU A 289 2.16 8.23 -17.34
N GLU A 290 2.60 7.52 -18.37
CA GLU A 290 1.75 7.00 -19.45
C GLU A 290 1.19 5.60 -19.15
N THR A 291 1.56 5.00 -18.02
CA THR A 291 1.17 3.64 -17.62
C THR A 291 0.08 3.68 -16.56
N ASP A 292 -1.00 2.91 -16.75
CA ASP A 292 -1.97 2.65 -15.71
C ASP A 292 -1.37 1.68 -14.67
N TYR A 293 -1.65 1.88 -13.39
CA TYR A 293 -1.16 0.98 -12.35
C TYR A 293 -2.10 0.89 -11.14
N TYR A 294 -2.19 -0.30 -10.54
CA TYR A 294 -2.72 -0.51 -9.20
C TYR A 294 -1.73 0.03 -8.18
N PHE A 295 -2.22 0.50 -7.04
CA PHE A 295 -1.37 1.19 -6.08
C PHE A 295 -1.35 0.56 -4.71
N SER A 296 -2.47 0.64 -3.99
CA SER A 296 -2.61 0.08 -2.65
C SER A 296 -3.74 -0.94 -2.63
N LEU A 297 -3.53 -2.04 -1.92
CA LEU A 297 -4.55 -3.01 -1.58
C LEU A 297 -4.72 -2.97 -0.06
N ASN A 298 -5.93 -2.70 0.41
CA ASN A 298 -6.23 -2.60 1.83
C ASN A 298 -7.33 -3.60 2.17
N TYR A 299 -7.28 -4.16 3.38
CA TYR A 299 -8.29 -5.08 3.88
C TYR A 299 -9.06 -4.39 5.00
N ASP A 300 -10.39 -4.36 4.90
CA ASP A 300 -11.28 -3.90 5.98
C ASP A 300 -11.62 -5.11 6.87
N PRO A 301 -11.05 -5.22 8.08
CA PRO A 301 -11.32 -6.34 8.98
C PRO A 301 -12.73 -6.30 9.59
N PHE A 302 -13.43 -5.15 9.57
CA PHE A 302 -14.77 -5.02 10.13
C PHE A 302 -15.86 -5.52 9.19
N ARG A 303 -15.60 -5.42 7.88
CA ARG A 303 -16.52 -5.84 6.81
C ARG A 303 -16.03 -7.06 6.04
N GLU A 304 -14.80 -7.49 6.29
CA GLU A 304 -14.10 -8.55 5.56
C GLU A 304 -13.99 -8.22 4.05
N GLU A 305 -13.73 -6.95 3.71
CA GLU A 305 -13.70 -6.44 2.34
C GLU A 305 -12.28 -6.13 1.86
N TYR A 306 -12.07 -6.18 0.54
CA TYR A 306 -10.80 -5.87 -0.11
C TYR A 306 -10.93 -4.61 -0.97
N TRP A 307 -10.08 -3.63 -0.72
CA TRP A 307 -10.15 -2.28 -1.27
C TRP A 307 -8.87 -1.96 -2.04
N ARG A 308 -8.94 -1.85 -3.36
CA ARG A 308 -7.75 -1.67 -4.21
C ARG A 308 -7.81 -0.36 -5.00
N PHE A 309 -6.85 0.52 -4.75
CA PHE A 309 -6.67 1.74 -5.55
C PHE A 309 -5.97 1.43 -6.86
N PHE A 310 -6.34 2.17 -7.90
CA PHE A 310 -5.58 2.26 -9.13
C PHE A 310 -5.66 3.66 -9.73
N TYR A 311 -4.66 3.97 -10.54
CA TYR A 311 -4.51 5.22 -11.24
C TYR A 311 -4.46 4.95 -12.73
N LYS A 312 -5.25 5.72 -13.48
CA LYS A 312 -5.10 5.83 -14.93
C LYS A 312 -3.92 6.74 -15.22
N LYS A 313 -3.26 6.48 -16.35
CA LYS A 313 -2.20 7.31 -16.93
C LYS A 313 -2.55 8.79 -16.94
N TYR A 314 -1.54 9.63 -16.96
CA TYR A 314 -1.65 11.08 -17.04
C TYR A 314 -1.90 11.50 -18.50
N ASP A 315 -2.60 12.62 -18.69
CA ASP A 315 -2.68 13.29 -19.99
C ASP A 315 -1.37 14.06 -20.29
N GLU A 316 -1.17 14.45 -21.56
CA GLU A 316 0.03 15.15 -22.00
C GLU A 316 0.27 16.49 -21.30
N GLU A 317 -0.80 17.24 -20.96
CA GLU A 317 -0.67 18.52 -20.25
C GLU A 317 -0.13 18.29 -18.83
N SER A 318 -0.68 17.29 -18.14
CA SER A 318 -0.24 16.87 -16.81
C SER A 318 1.18 16.32 -16.82
N ILE A 319 1.56 15.55 -17.85
CA ILE A 319 2.93 15.06 -18.03
C ILE A 319 3.90 16.22 -18.19
N ASP A 320 3.60 17.17 -19.08
CA ASP A 320 4.44 18.33 -19.34
C ASP A 320 4.63 19.20 -18.08
N LYS A 321 3.57 19.36 -17.26
CA LYS A 321 3.65 20.01 -15.95
C LYS A 321 4.61 19.29 -15.02
N ILE A 322 4.46 17.97 -14.87
CA ILE A 322 5.30 17.16 -13.98
C ILE A 322 6.77 17.21 -14.42
N ILE A 323 7.05 17.13 -15.73
CA ILE A 323 8.41 17.26 -16.28
C ILE A 323 9.02 18.62 -15.91
N LYS A 324 8.22 19.69 -15.89
CA LYS A 324 8.60 21.05 -15.46
C LYS A 324 8.59 21.25 -13.93
N ARG A 325 8.35 20.19 -13.15
CA ARG A 325 8.24 20.21 -11.68
C ARG A 325 7.03 20.99 -11.16
N GLU A 326 5.96 21.02 -11.93
CA GLU A 326 4.65 21.55 -11.54
C GLU A 326 3.71 20.38 -11.15
N LYS A 327 2.58 20.69 -10.51
CA LYS A 327 1.57 19.69 -10.14
C LYS A 327 0.85 19.19 -11.41
N GLY A 328 0.86 17.87 -11.60
CA GLY A 328 0.00 17.18 -12.56
C GLY A 328 -0.88 16.15 -11.86
N GLU A 329 -1.95 15.73 -12.51
CA GLU A 329 -2.94 14.80 -11.94
C GLU A 329 -3.20 13.64 -12.91
N PRO A 330 -3.42 12.42 -12.41
CA PRO A 330 -3.76 11.29 -13.25
C PRO A 330 -5.11 11.53 -13.94
N ASN A 331 -5.35 10.88 -15.09
CA ASN A 331 -6.63 11.02 -15.80
C ASN A 331 -7.81 10.59 -14.93
N GLN A 332 -7.60 9.61 -14.06
CA GLN A 332 -8.61 9.08 -13.15
C GLN A 332 -7.92 8.37 -11.98
N THR A 333 -8.49 8.54 -10.79
CA THR A 333 -8.20 7.72 -9.62
C THR A 333 -9.44 6.91 -9.31
N SER A 334 -9.29 5.63 -9.01
CA SER A 334 -10.44 4.75 -8.79
C SER A 334 -10.13 3.66 -7.77
N LEU A 335 -11.22 3.09 -7.25
CA LEU A 335 -11.21 2.10 -6.20
C LEU A 335 -12.04 0.89 -6.63
N ILE A 336 -11.47 -0.30 -6.50
CA ILE A 336 -12.14 -1.57 -6.71
C ILE A 336 -12.42 -2.18 -5.35
N ILE A 337 -13.66 -2.60 -5.10
CA ILE A 337 -14.07 -3.20 -3.82
C ILE A 337 -14.62 -4.59 -4.06
N TYR A 338 -14.09 -5.58 -3.33
CA TYR A 338 -14.56 -6.96 -3.30
C TYR A 338 -15.04 -7.31 -1.90
N ASP A 339 -16.08 -8.14 -1.82
CA ASP A 339 -16.55 -8.69 -0.55
C ASP A 339 -15.69 -9.87 -0.08
N LYS A 340 -16.05 -10.44 1.08
CA LYS A 340 -15.37 -11.59 1.68
C LYS A 340 -15.44 -12.88 0.87
N ASN A 341 -16.40 -13.00 -0.04
CA ASN A 341 -16.56 -14.13 -0.93
C ASN A 341 -15.78 -13.93 -2.24
N LEU A 342 -15.03 -12.82 -2.35
CA LEU A 342 -14.30 -12.40 -3.55
C LEU A 342 -15.25 -12.07 -4.71
N GLU A 343 -16.45 -11.56 -4.39
CA GLU A 343 -17.38 -11.02 -5.36
C GLU A 343 -17.21 -9.49 -5.46
N LEU A 344 -17.21 -8.97 -6.70
CA LEU A 344 -17.08 -7.54 -6.96
C LEU A 344 -18.29 -6.77 -6.42
N ILE A 345 -18.08 -5.89 -5.46
CA ILE A 345 -19.08 -4.90 -5.00
C ILE A 345 -19.20 -3.78 -6.04
N GLY A 346 -18.06 -3.31 -6.53
CA GLY A 346 -18.02 -2.32 -7.59
C GLY A 346 -16.64 -1.72 -7.84
N GLU A 347 -16.54 -0.99 -8.93
CA GLU A 347 -15.46 -0.06 -9.24
C GLU A 347 -16.02 1.35 -9.15
N PHE A 348 -15.33 2.21 -8.42
CA PHE A 348 -15.80 3.54 -8.10
C PHE A 348 -14.76 4.60 -8.42
N GLU A 349 -15.18 5.66 -9.11
CA GLU A 349 -14.34 6.82 -9.33
C GLU A 349 -14.21 7.64 -8.04
N VAL A 350 -12.98 8.07 -7.77
CA VAL A 350 -12.64 9.01 -6.70
C VAL A 350 -12.68 10.41 -7.28
N ASP A 351 -13.49 11.29 -6.69
CA ASP A 351 -13.58 12.69 -7.11
C ASP A 351 -12.21 13.36 -7.00
N LYS A 352 -11.77 13.97 -8.11
CA LYS A 352 -10.47 14.65 -8.22
C LYS A 352 -10.32 15.83 -7.25
N ASN A 353 -11.43 16.40 -6.80
CA ASN A 353 -11.41 17.48 -5.81
C ASN A 353 -11.05 16.98 -4.41
N TRP A 354 -11.17 15.68 -4.15
CA TRP A 354 -10.73 15.09 -2.90
C TRP A 354 -9.22 14.94 -3.00
N ARG A 355 -8.48 15.45 -2.01
CA ARG A 355 -7.05 15.13 -1.82
C ARG A 355 -6.86 13.69 -1.31
N ALA A 356 -7.62 12.78 -1.89
CA ALA A 356 -7.62 11.37 -1.61
C ALA A 356 -6.38 10.74 -2.23
N SER A 357 -5.49 10.24 -1.38
CA SER A 357 -4.37 9.41 -1.76
C SER A 357 -4.68 7.97 -1.40
N GLY A 358 -4.23 7.01 -2.22
CA GLY A 358 -4.28 5.59 -1.85
C GLY A 358 -3.40 5.25 -0.63
N TYR A 359 -2.61 6.21 -0.13
CA TYR A 359 -1.87 6.12 1.12
C TYR A 359 -2.73 6.41 2.37
N ASP A 360 -3.87 7.09 2.23
CA ASP A 360 -4.62 7.62 3.38
C ASP A 360 -5.99 6.97 3.55
N LEU A 361 -6.10 5.68 3.21
CA LEU A 361 -7.28 4.87 3.48
C LEU A 361 -7.08 4.08 4.77
N PHE A 362 -8.04 4.17 5.69
CA PHE A 362 -8.11 3.32 6.88
C PHE A 362 -9.55 2.95 7.21
N PHE A 363 -9.70 1.96 8.08
CA PHE A 363 -10.99 1.40 8.46
C PHE A 363 -11.21 1.52 9.96
N LEU A 364 -12.38 2.01 10.33
CA LEU A 364 -12.93 1.96 11.66
C LEU A 364 -14.20 1.09 11.63
N LYS A 365 -14.72 0.76 12.82
CA LYS A 365 -15.97 -0.01 12.94
C LYS A 365 -17.11 0.67 12.18
N GLU A 366 -17.14 2.00 12.22
CA GLU A 366 -18.18 2.83 11.62
C GLU A 366 -18.07 2.88 10.09
N GLY A 367 -16.86 2.78 9.51
CA GLY A 367 -16.66 2.94 8.06
C GLY A 367 -15.21 2.95 7.60
N ALA A 368 -15.06 3.00 6.27
CA ALA A 368 -13.81 3.35 5.61
C ALA A 368 -13.65 4.87 5.55
N TYR A 369 -12.46 5.38 5.85
CA TYR A 369 -12.14 6.81 5.88
C TYR A 369 -10.97 7.12 4.97
N ILE A 370 -11.06 8.26 4.28
CA ILE A 370 -10.01 8.75 3.37
C ILE A 370 -9.64 10.20 3.64
N SER A 371 -8.38 10.57 3.40
CA SER A 371 -7.94 11.96 3.48
C SER A 371 -8.72 12.85 2.51
N SER A 372 -9.09 14.02 3.02
CA SER A 372 -9.89 15.03 2.34
C SER A 372 -9.50 16.46 2.75
N THR A 373 -8.32 16.63 3.35
CA THR A 373 -7.79 17.91 3.81
C THR A 373 -7.63 18.88 2.63
N PRO A 374 -8.31 20.04 2.59
CA PRO A 374 -8.14 21.02 1.51
C PRO A 374 -6.74 21.66 1.46
N ASP A 375 -6.31 22.14 0.29
CA ASP A 375 -5.03 22.87 0.10
C ASP A 375 -4.83 24.06 1.02
N SER A 376 -5.93 24.73 1.38
CA SER A 376 -5.91 25.91 2.25
C SER A 376 -5.77 25.58 3.74
N ILE A 377 -5.79 24.30 4.13
CA ILE A 377 -5.73 23.87 5.53
C ILE A 377 -4.38 23.21 5.80
N GLU A 378 -3.55 23.88 6.59
CA GLU A 378 -2.18 23.45 6.89
C GLU A 378 -2.03 22.88 8.32
N ASP A 379 -2.98 23.18 9.21
CA ASP A 379 -2.93 22.87 10.65
C ASP A 379 -3.79 21.67 11.05
N GLN A 380 -4.34 20.92 10.08
CA GLN A 380 -5.19 19.76 10.33
C GLN A 380 -5.03 18.69 9.25
N MET A 381 -5.20 17.42 9.64
CA MET A 381 -5.54 16.33 8.73
C MET A 381 -7.02 16.00 8.89
N ILE A 382 -7.78 16.02 7.79
CA ILE A 382 -9.22 15.81 7.78
C ILE A 382 -9.52 14.55 6.96
N PHE A 383 -10.12 13.56 7.62
CA PHE A 383 -10.57 12.32 7.00
C PHE A 383 -12.09 12.26 6.99
N ARG A 384 -12.66 11.78 5.88
CA ARG A 384 -14.10 11.65 5.70
C ARG A 384 -14.47 10.21 5.41
N GLN A 385 -15.62 9.81 5.93
CA GLN A 385 -16.15 8.48 5.68
C GLN A 385 -16.58 8.34 4.21
N LEU A 386 -16.15 7.25 3.57
CA LEU A 386 -16.59 6.83 2.25
C LEU A 386 -17.95 6.16 2.33
N ILE A 387 -18.86 6.54 1.43
CA ILE A 387 -20.15 5.90 1.21
C ILE A 387 -20.08 5.15 -0.11
N VAL A 388 -20.22 3.83 -0.02
CA VAL A 388 -20.31 2.89 -1.14
C VAL A 388 -21.79 2.64 -1.39
N ASN A 389 -22.32 3.18 -2.50
CA ASN A 389 -23.75 3.06 -2.89
C ASN A 389 -24.00 1.98 -3.94
#